data_AF-A0AAE9F822-F1
#
_entry.id   AF-A0AAE9F822-F1
#
_cell.length_a   1.000
_cell.length_b   1.000
_cell.length_c   1.000
_cell.angle_alpha   90.00
_cell.angle_beta   90.00
_cell.angle_gamma   90.00
#
_symmetry.space_group_name_H-M   'P 1'
#
loop_
_entity.id
_entity.type
_entity.pdbx_description
1 polymer ?
#
loop_
_entity_poly.entity_id
_entity_poly.type
_entity_poly.pdbx_seq_one_letter_code
_entity_poly.pdbx_strand_id
1 'polypeptide(L)'
;MSMKVKDVDFDIIENPAPTSHLWKQWKHMSTRSVWAVTKTSERNMVGSVVWNEYDDLCFLGFYLLAPEYRVLKMVPKYKAHDTPVDGPLLENFQISSNDFHAALMNYKSLDLTQKFVKDLSKEEWEQFLKYDQSVTGRDRHEFLEIYFKKLDYTFGIVFYEKTDNIVSVISAVPTGHLEKKLFKISPLFANSTDTAFHAMKAISDVMLDQHPNATLVVYLVGILDGSFTALQKFFKDLNIKSGISGITLYSDHYPQQGDLDKVFIPHNSSCHFDY
;
A
#
# COMPACT_ATOMS: atom_id res chain seq x y z
N MET A 1 3.02 -22.95 -31.43
CA MET A 1 3.61 -21.93 -32.33
C MET A 1 4.02 -20.76 -31.44
N SER A 2 5.32 -20.58 -31.21
CA SER A 2 5.87 -19.57 -30.29
C SER A 2 5.76 -18.19 -30.94
N MET A 3 4.97 -17.28 -30.35
CA MET A 3 4.95 -15.87 -30.77
C MET A 3 6.25 -15.22 -30.28
N LYS A 4 7.17 -14.97 -31.22
CA LYS A 4 8.32 -14.09 -31.00
C LYS A 4 7.80 -12.72 -30.57
N VAL A 5 8.21 -12.27 -29.38
CA VAL A 5 8.03 -10.89 -28.91
C VAL A 5 8.74 -10.00 -29.93
N LYS A 6 7.99 -9.24 -30.72
CA LYS A 6 8.57 -8.18 -31.55
C LYS A 6 8.99 -7.05 -30.61
N ASP A 7 10.22 -6.56 -30.78
CA ASP A 7 10.67 -5.34 -30.14
C ASP A 7 9.74 -4.19 -30.55
N VAL A 8 8.88 -3.75 -29.63
CA VAL A 8 8.02 -2.59 -29.82
C VAL A 8 8.75 -1.40 -29.25
N ASP A 9 9.01 -0.46 -30.14
CA ASP A 9 9.73 0.77 -29.92
C ASP A 9 8.70 1.83 -29.43
N PHE A 10 8.97 2.54 -28.32
CA PHE A 10 8.04 3.47 -27.66
C PHE A 10 8.62 4.89 -27.52
N ASP A 11 7.74 5.90 -27.45
CA ASP A 11 8.10 7.31 -27.17
C ASP A 11 7.61 7.73 -25.78
N ILE A 12 8.41 8.55 -25.08
CA ILE A 12 8.13 9.10 -23.75
C ILE A 12 7.56 10.52 -23.91
N ILE A 13 6.38 10.78 -23.36
CA ILE A 13 5.85 12.16 -23.23
C ILE A 13 6.04 12.61 -21.78
N GLU A 14 6.96 13.54 -21.56
CA GLU A 14 7.18 14.21 -20.27
C GLU A 14 6.45 15.56 -20.23
N ASN A 15 5.80 15.87 -19.11
CA ASN A 15 5.21 17.18 -18.79
C ASN A 15 4.22 17.74 -19.85
N PRO A 16 2.91 17.40 -19.77
CA PRO A 16 1.92 18.00 -20.66
C PRO A 16 1.95 19.53 -20.56
N ALA A 17 1.79 20.21 -21.71
CA ALA A 17 1.94 21.66 -21.82
C ALA A 17 1.14 22.41 -20.72
N PRO A 18 1.64 23.55 -20.20
CA PRO A 18 0.97 24.29 -19.12
C PRO A 18 -0.47 24.73 -19.40
N THR A 19 -0.85 24.74 -20.68
CA THR A 19 -2.19 25.04 -21.17
C THR A 19 -3.16 23.86 -21.07
N SER A 20 -2.64 22.64 -20.90
CA SER A 20 -3.42 21.40 -20.75
C SER A 20 -4.28 21.45 -19.49
N HIS A 21 -5.53 21.02 -19.61
CA HIS A 21 -6.43 20.87 -18.47
C HIS A 21 -5.88 19.87 -17.43
N LEU A 22 -5.10 18.88 -17.88
CA LEU A 22 -4.39 17.92 -17.03
C LEU A 22 -3.25 18.57 -16.22
N TRP A 23 -2.57 19.59 -16.75
CA TRP A 23 -1.54 20.30 -15.99
C TRP A 23 -2.14 21.16 -14.86
N LYS A 24 -3.27 21.82 -15.15
CA LYS A 24 -3.91 22.77 -14.23
C LYS A 24 -4.49 22.12 -12.97
N GLN A 25 -4.90 20.85 -13.03
CA GLN A 25 -5.41 20.10 -11.87
C GLN A 25 -4.31 19.58 -10.94
N TRP A 26 -3.07 19.41 -11.42
CA TRP A 26 -2.05 18.61 -10.72
C TRP A 26 -0.79 19.40 -10.32
N LYS A 27 -0.64 20.65 -10.78
CA LYS A 27 0.53 21.53 -10.58
C LYS A 27 0.94 21.84 -9.13
N HIS A 28 0.21 21.34 -8.13
CA HIS A 28 0.45 21.61 -6.71
C HIS A 28 0.91 20.39 -5.92
N MET A 29 1.20 19.26 -6.59
CA MET A 29 1.75 18.06 -5.94
C MET A 29 3.10 17.72 -6.57
N SER A 30 4.00 17.08 -5.81
CA SER A 30 5.30 16.54 -6.28
C SER A 30 5.18 15.38 -7.29
N THR A 31 4.00 15.24 -7.90
CA THR A 31 3.57 14.15 -8.76
C THR A 31 3.76 14.51 -10.24
N ARG A 32 4.68 13.84 -10.94
CA ARG A 32 4.79 13.90 -12.40
C ARG A 32 4.15 12.67 -13.02
N SER A 33 3.62 12.78 -14.24
CA SER A 33 3.17 11.60 -14.99
C SER A 33 3.81 11.57 -16.37
N VAL A 34 4.26 10.38 -16.75
CA VAL A 34 4.88 10.08 -18.04
C VAL A 34 4.02 9.06 -18.74
N TRP A 35 3.74 9.27 -20.02
CA TRP A 35 2.86 8.41 -20.81
C TRP A 35 3.68 7.79 -21.95
N ALA A 36 3.66 6.47 -22.04
CA ALA A 36 4.26 5.71 -23.12
C ALA A 36 3.18 5.38 -24.16
N VAL A 37 3.47 5.67 -25.42
CA VAL A 37 2.60 5.37 -26.56
C VAL A 37 3.33 4.54 -27.61
N THR A 38 2.59 3.82 -28.46
CA THR A 38 3.16 3.11 -29.60
C THR A 38 3.79 4.12 -30.57
N LYS A 39 4.91 3.78 -31.20
CA LYS A 39 5.50 4.59 -32.29
C LYS A 39 4.71 4.54 -33.62
N THR A 40 3.51 3.96 -33.62
CA THR A 40 2.63 3.96 -34.80
C THR A 40 1.97 5.34 -34.96
N SER A 41 1.44 5.63 -36.14
CA SER A 41 0.71 6.88 -36.41
C SER A 41 -0.42 7.15 -35.43
N GLU A 42 -1.01 6.09 -34.89
CA GLU A 42 -2.15 6.15 -33.97
C GLU A 42 -1.74 6.48 -32.54
N ARG A 43 -0.46 6.33 -32.17
CA ARG A 43 0.09 6.60 -30.83
C ARG A 43 -0.78 6.02 -29.70
N ASN A 44 -1.13 4.74 -29.81
CA ASN A 44 -1.95 4.06 -28.81
C ASN A 44 -1.23 4.03 -27.46
N MET A 45 -1.96 4.28 -26.38
CA MET A 45 -1.39 4.24 -25.03
C MET A 45 -0.89 2.82 -24.69
N VAL A 46 0.42 2.72 -24.44
CA VAL A 46 1.09 1.49 -24.00
C VAL A 46 1.16 1.45 -22.49
N GLY A 47 1.37 2.62 -21.87
CA GLY A 47 1.32 2.73 -20.43
C GLY A 47 1.55 4.12 -19.87
N SER A 48 1.55 4.21 -18.55
CA SER A 48 1.92 5.42 -17.83
C SER A 48 2.72 5.12 -16.57
N VAL A 49 3.62 6.05 -16.24
CA VAL A 49 4.36 6.10 -14.99
C VAL A 49 3.91 7.33 -14.23
N VAL A 50 3.66 7.19 -12.95
CA VAL A 50 3.56 8.33 -12.02
C VAL A 50 4.83 8.34 -11.19
N TRP A 51 5.43 9.51 -11.13
CA TRP A 51 6.64 9.85 -10.44
C TRP A 51 6.26 10.68 -9.22
N ASN A 52 6.64 10.27 -8.01
CA ASN A 52 6.60 11.13 -6.82
C ASN A 52 7.97 11.20 -6.16
N GLU A 53 8.41 12.39 -5.74
CA GLU A 53 9.68 12.57 -5.00
C GLU A 53 9.41 12.79 -3.52
N TYR A 54 10.16 12.09 -2.66
CA TYR A 54 10.16 12.22 -1.20
C TYR A 54 11.57 11.94 -0.66
N ASP A 55 12.13 12.82 0.16
CA ASP A 55 13.40 12.60 0.90
C ASP A 55 14.52 11.95 0.06
N ASP A 56 14.88 12.59 -1.07
CA ASP A 56 15.88 12.12 -2.05
C ASP A 56 15.54 10.78 -2.76
N LEU A 57 14.31 10.30 -2.63
CA LEU A 57 13.80 9.09 -3.28
C LEU A 57 12.75 9.43 -4.33
N CYS A 58 12.81 8.73 -5.46
CA CYS A 58 11.83 8.82 -6.53
C CYS A 58 11.00 7.53 -6.60
N PHE A 59 9.68 7.67 -6.38
CA PHE A 59 8.70 6.62 -6.62
C PHE A 59 8.26 6.64 -8.09
N LEU A 60 8.53 5.57 -8.82
CA LEU A 60 8.01 5.34 -10.17
C LEU A 60 6.97 4.23 -10.14
N GLY A 61 5.69 4.60 -10.05
CA GLY A 61 4.59 3.65 -10.15
C GLY A 61 4.12 3.51 -11.60
N PHE A 62 4.03 2.28 -12.13
CA PHE A 62 3.44 2.03 -13.44
C PHE A 62 1.94 1.78 -13.28
N TYR A 63 1.09 2.70 -13.75
CA TYR A 63 -0.35 2.65 -13.48
C TYR A 63 -1.14 1.92 -14.56
N LEU A 64 -0.65 1.92 -15.80
CA LEU A 64 -1.30 1.25 -16.93
C LEU A 64 -0.21 0.64 -17.78
N LEU A 65 -0.32 -0.64 -18.10
CA LEU A 65 0.54 -1.37 -19.03
C LEU A 65 -0.33 -2.35 -19.80
N ALA A 66 -0.14 -2.47 -21.12
CA ALA A 66 -0.78 -3.58 -21.86
C ALA A 66 -0.37 -4.93 -21.20
N PRO A 67 -1.22 -5.97 -21.23
CA PRO A 67 -0.98 -7.22 -20.50
C PRO A 67 0.39 -7.89 -20.73
N GLU A 68 0.98 -7.68 -21.90
CA GLU A 68 2.31 -8.12 -22.31
C GLU A 68 3.45 -7.32 -21.66
N TYR A 69 3.21 -6.08 -21.24
CA TYR A 69 4.21 -5.19 -20.63
C TYR A 69 4.10 -5.06 -19.12
N ARG A 70 3.18 -5.79 -18.46
CA ARG A 70 3.02 -5.77 -17.00
C ARG A 70 4.36 -6.00 -16.29
N VAL A 71 4.58 -5.25 -15.21
CA VAL A 71 5.85 -5.16 -14.45
C VAL A 71 6.52 -6.51 -14.24
N LEU A 72 5.80 -7.55 -13.77
CA LEU A 72 6.36 -8.89 -13.53
C LEU A 72 7.02 -9.53 -14.76
N LYS A 73 6.49 -9.29 -15.96
CA LYS A 73 7.07 -9.81 -17.22
C LYS A 73 8.28 -9.00 -17.68
N MET A 74 8.40 -7.76 -17.22
CA MET A 74 9.46 -6.82 -17.57
C MET A 74 10.62 -6.84 -16.59
N VAL A 75 10.51 -7.53 -15.46
CA VAL A 75 11.58 -7.66 -14.44
C VAL A 75 12.94 -8.00 -15.05
N PRO A 76 13.10 -9.02 -15.93
CA PRO A 76 14.41 -9.33 -16.49
C PRO A 76 15.01 -8.19 -17.31
N LYS A 77 14.16 -7.38 -17.97
CA LYS A 77 14.60 -6.22 -18.74
C LYS A 77 15.06 -5.10 -17.81
N TYR A 78 14.29 -4.77 -16.77
CA TYR A 78 14.68 -3.72 -15.80
C TYR A 78 15.99 -4.06 -15.08
N LYS A 79 16.17 -5.33 -14.70
CA LYS A 79 17.41 -5.82 -14.07
C LYS A 79 18.64 -5.75 -14.98
N ALA A 80 18.46 -5.82 -16.29
CA ALA A 80 19.56 -5.67 -17.26
C ALA A 80 19.97 -4.20 -17.47
N HIS A 81 19.23 -3.26 -16.88
CA HIS A 81 19.49 -1.82 -16.93
C HIS A 81 19.79 -1.30 -15.51
N ASP A 82 19.21 -0.15 -15.14
CA ASP A 82 19.63 0.65 -13.98
C ASP A 82 19.08 0.18 -12.63
N THR A 83 18.34 -0.93 -12.57
CA THR A 83 17.77 -1.47 -11.31
C THR A 83 18.07 -2.97 -11.10
N PRO A 84 19.35 -3.35 -10.95
CA PRO A 84 19.76 -4.76 -10.91
C PRO A 84 19.40 -5.49 -9.61
N VAL A 85 19.07 -4.77 -8.54
CA VAL A 85 18.87 -5.33 -7.20
C VAL A 85 17.41 -5.69 -6.99
N ASP A 86 17.15 -6.95 -6.65
CA ASP A 86 15.82 -7.41 -6.27
C ASP A 86 15.50 -6.95 -4.84
N GLY A 87 14.41 -6.21 -4.71
CA GLY A 87 13.77 -5.93 -3.44
C GLY A 87 12.72 -6.99 -3.08
N PRO A 88 11.90 -6.72 -2.04
CA PRO A 88 10.83 -7.61 -1.63
C PRO A 88 9.79 -7.84 -2.73
N LEU A 89 9.23 -9.05 -2.75
CA LEU A 89 7.95 -9.31 -3.43
C LEU A 89 6.80 -8.74 -2.59
N LEU A 90 5.73 -8.35 -3.25
CA LEU A 90 4.47 -7.99 -2.60
C LEU A 90 3.45 -9.08 -2.85
N GLU A 91 3.08 -9.81 -1.81
CA GLU A 91 1.98 -10.76 -1.84
C GLU A 91 0.65 -10.04 -1.62
N ASN A 92 -0.40 -10.46 -2.33
CA ASN A 92 -1.76 -10.00 -2.06
C ASN A 92 -2.64 -11.17 -1.62
N PHE A 93 -3.39 -10.95 -0.55
CA PHE A 93 -4.41 -11.84 -0.03
C PHE A 93 -5.77 -11.15 -0.17
N GLN A 94 -6.78 -11.91 -0.59
CA GLN A 94 -8.14 -11.40 -0.75
C GLN A 94 -9.10 -12.27 0.06
N ILE A 95 -10.02 -11.62 0.76
CA ILE A 95 -10.99 -12.25 1.65
C ILE A 95 -12.27 -11.41 1.68
N SER A 96 -13.44 -12.03 1.84
CA SER A 96 -14.69 -11.27 2.01
C SER A 96 -14.76 -10.63 3.40
N SER A 97 -15.51 -9.53 3.57
CA SER A 97 -15.74 -8.94 4.91
C SER A 97 -16.31 -9.95 5.91
N ASN A 98 -17.24 -10.81 5.45
CA ASN A 98 -17.84 -11.86 6.29
C ASN A 98 -16.81 -12.89 6.75
N ASP A 99 -16.01 -13.43 5.83
CA ASP A 99 -15.02 -14.46 6.16
C ASP A 99 -13.90 -13.88 7.03
N PHE A 100 -13.53 -12.61 6.79
CA PHE A 100 -12.54 -11.90 7.59
C PHE A 100 -12.99 -11.73 9.03
N HIS A 101 -14.21 -11.24 9.25
CA HIS A 101 -14.79 -11.13 10.57
C HIS A 101 -14.91 -12.51 11.23
N ALA A 102 -15.45 -13.51 10.52
CA ALA A 102 -15.60 -14.87 11.05
C ALA A 102 -14.28 -15.50 11.49
N ALA A 103 -13.20 -15.30 10.71
CA ALA A 103 -11.87 -15.77 11.06
C ALA A 103 -11.29 -15.11 12.32
N LEU A 104 -11.71 -13.88 12.63
CA LEU A 104 -11.20 -13.07 13.74
C LEU A 104 -12.07 -13.13 15.00
N MET A 105 -13.31 -13.61 14.93
CA MET A 105 -14.24 -13.65 16.06
C MET A 105 -13.65 -14.33 17.31
N ASN A 106 -12.90 -15.42 17.10
CA ASN A 106 -12.32 -16.22 18.19
C ASN A 106 -10.98 -15.70 18.70
N TYR A 107 -10.40 -14.67 18.08
CA TYR A 107 -9.17 -14.07 18.59
C TYR A 107 -9.46 -13.28 19.87
N LYS A 108 -8.49 -13.33 20.79
CA LYS A 108 -8.57 -12.67 22.09
C LYS A 108 -8.79 -11.17 21.91
N SER A 109 -9.81 -10.64 22.58
CA SER A 109 -9.95 -9.19 22.74
C SER A 109 -9.04 -8.72 23.87
N LEU A 110 -8.32 -7.63 23.64
CA LEU A 110 -7.50 -6.94 24.63
C LEU A 110 -8.32 -5.79 25.22
N ASP A 111 -7.99 -5.40 26.44
CA ASP A 111 -8.56 -4.23 27.09
C ASP A 111 -7.79 -2.97 26.65
N LEU A 112 -8.08 -2.53 25.42
CA LEU A 112 -7.47 -1.35 24.81
C LEU A 112 -8.54 -0.30 24.53
N THR A 113 -8.21 0.96 24.75
CA THR A 113 -9.04 2.07 24.29
C THR A 113 -8.79 2.27 22.80
N GLN A 114 -9.85 2.45 22.01
CA GLN A 114 -9.74 2.71 20.57
C GLN A 114 -10.39 4.03 20.19
N LYS A 115 -9.83 4.71 19.19
CA LYS A 115 -10.39 5.95 18.64
C LYS A 115 -10.18 6.01 17.14
N PHE A 116 -11.13 6.58 16.41
CA PHE A 116 -10.90 6.83 15.00
C PHE A 116 -9.87 7.94 14.81
N VAL A 117 -8.96 7.75 13.86
CA VAL A 117 -7.86 8.70 13.58
C VAL A 117 -8.40 10.10 13.21
N LYS A 118 -9.54 10.17 12.52
CA LYS A 118 -10.20 11.43 12.16
C LYS A 118 -10.74 12.21 13.37
N ASP A 119 -10.99 11.53 14.49
CA ASP A 119 -11.59 12.11 15.69
C ASP A 119 -10.53 12.50 16.74
N LEU A 120 -9.24 12.32 16.43
CA LEU A 120 -8.15 12.66 17.34
C LEU A 120 -8.09 14.17 17.64
N SER A 121 -7.81 14.50 18.90
CA SER A 121 -7.43 15.85 19.30
C SER A 121 -6.09 16.22 18.65
N LYS A 122 -5.70 17.48 18.80
CA LYS A 122 -4.40 17.93 18.30
C LYS A 122 -3.24 17.17 18.97
N GLU A 123 -3.33 16.96 20.28
CA GLU A 123 -2.31 16.27 21.09
C GLU A 123 -2.24 14.78 20.72
N GLU A 124 -3.40 14.13 20.56
CA GLU A 124 -3.47 12.73 20.13
C GLU A 124 -2.96 12.54 18.69
N TRP A 125 -3.23 13.51 17.80
CA TRP A 125 -2.69 13.51 16.43
C TRP A 125 -1.15 13.60 16.44
N GLU A 126 -0.57 14.47 17.26
CA GLU A 126 0.89 14.57 17.42
C GLU A 126 1.49 13.27 17.99
N GLN A 127 0.81 12.59 18.91
CA GLN A 127 1.22 11.26 19.39
C GLN A 127 1.15 10.21 18.27
N PHE A 128 0.09 10.21 17.47
CA PHE A 128 -0.05 9.33 16.31
C PHE A 128 1.07 9.52 15.29
N LEU A 129 1.42 10.76 14.95
CA LEU A 129 2.53 11.06 14.04
C LEU A 129 3.88 10.55 14.60
N LYS A 130 4.13 10.73 15.90
CA LYS A 130 5.34 10.21 16.55
C LYS A 130 5.38 8.68 16.53
N TYR A 131 4.25 8.02 16.77
CA TYR A 131 4.15 6.57 16.68
C TYR A 131 4.47 6.11 15.26
N ASP A 132 3.83 6.70 14.25
CA ASP A 132 4.06 6.39 12.84
C ASP A 132 5.52 6.57 12.43
N GLN A 133 6.13 7.70 12.80
CA GLN A 133 7.54 7.96 12.54
C GLN A 133 8.46 6.97 13.26
N SER A 134 8.11 6.55 14.49
CA SER A 134 8.89 5.54 15.21
C SER A 134 8.83 4.15 14.58
N VAL A 135 7.76 3.85 13.83
CA VAL A 135 7.61 2.59 13.09
C VAL A 135 8.26 2.68 11.71
N THR A 136 8.09 3.79 11.00
CA THR A 136 8.52 3.90 9.59
C THR A 136 9.88 4.54 9.39
N GLY A 137 10.43 5.17 10.44
CA GLY A 137 11.68 5.94 10.39
C GLY A 137 11.56 7.29 9.70
N ARG A 138 10.36 7.71 9.28
CA ARG A 138 10.15 8.85 8.36
C ARG A 138 9.09 9.83 8.88
N ASP A 139 9.26 11.11 8.56
CA ASP A 139 8.20 12.10 8.79
C ASP A 139 7.22 12.06 7.61
N ARG A 140 6.02 11.53 7.86
CA ARG A 140 4.96 11.39 6.86
C ARG A 140 3.77 12.30 7.12
N HIS A 141 3.95 13.37 7.90
CA HIS A 141 2.86 14.21 8.39
C HIS A 141 1.93 14.69 7.27
N GLU A 142 2.46 15.31 6.22
CA GLU A 142 1.62 15.85 5.13
C GLU A 142 0.78 14.76 4.45
N PHE A 143 1.40 13.61 4.18
CA PHE A 143 0.71 12.46 3.59
C PHE A 143 -0.40 11.92 4.51
N LEU A 144 -0.10 11.73 5.80
CA LEU A 144 -1.06 11.21 6.77
C LEU A 144 -2.22 12.18 7.01
N GLU A 145 -1.96 13.49 6.99
CA GLU A 145 -3.02 14.50 7.10
C GLU A 145 -3.98 14.43 5.90
N ILE A 146 -3.46 14.29 4.68
CA ILE A 146 -4.30 14.06 3.50
C ILE A 146 -5.09 12.76 3.68
N TYR A 147 -4.39 11.66 3.97
CA TYR A 147 -4.95 10.32 4.00
C TYR A 147 -6.07 10.15 5.05
N PHE A 148 -5.87 10.65 6.27
CA PHE A 148 -6.81 10.46 7.38
C PHE A 148 -7.78 11.61 7.63
N LYS A 149 -7.44 12.85 7.26
CA LYS A 149 -8.28 14.02 7.56
C LYS A 149 -8.99 14.62 6.34
N LYS A 150 -8.46 14.43 5.13
CA LYS A 150 -9.03 15.01 3.90
C LYS A 150 -9.77 14.00 3.03
N LEU A 151 -9.50 12.71 3.19
CA LEU A 151 -10.19 11.65 2.46
C LEU A 151 -11.31 11.06 3.32
N ASP A 152 -12.55 11.50 3.07
CA ASP A 152 -13.73 11.11 3.87
C ASP A 152 -14.05 9.61 3.84
N TYR A 153 -13.49 8.88 2.87
CA TYR A 153 -13.69 7.45 2.68
C TYR A 153 -12.62 6.59 3.33
N THR A 154 -11.63 7.19 3.99
CA THR A 154 -10.58 6.48 4.71
C THR A 154 -11.00 6.24 6.15
N PHE A 155 -10.79 5.02 6.63
CA PHE A 155 -11.04 4.63 8.01
C PHE A 155 -9.71 4.32 8.68
N GLY A 156 -9.42 4.94 9.82
CA GLY A 156 -8.27 4.60 10.64
C GLY A 156 -8.70 4.46 12.09
N ILE A 157 -8.17 3.46 12.79
CA ILE A 157 -8.37 3.24 14.21
C ILE A 157 -7.01 3.18 14.88
N VAL A 158 -6.82 3.98 15.92
CA VAL A 158 -5.67 3.90 16.83
C VAL A 158 -6.09 3.19 18.12
N PHE A 159 -5.16 2.41 18.69
CA PHE A 159 -5.37 1.65 19.93
C PHE A 159 -4.37 2.06 20.99
N TYR A 160 -4.85 2.12 22.24
CA TYR A 160 -4.12 2.60 23.40
C TYR A 160 -4.13 1.55 24.53
N GLU A 161 -2.97 1.21 25.08
CA GLU A 161 -2.85 0.32 26.26
C GLU A 161 -3.13 1.06 27.58
N LYS A 162 -2.77 2.35 27.61
CA LYS A 162 -3.12 3.34 28.64
C LYS A 162 -3.51 4.61 27.90
N THR A 163 -4.15 5.57 28.57
CA THR A 163 -4.75 6.77 27.95
C THR A 163 -3.85 7.52 26.94
N ASP A 164 -2.52 7.38 27.02
CA ASP A 164 -1.57 8.11 26.17
C ASP A 164 -0.58 7.24 25.35
N ASN A 165 -0.63 5.91 25.44
CA ASN A 165 0.34 5.03 24.77
C ASN A 165 -0.28 4.29 23.59
N ILE A 166 -0.04 4.80 22.38
CA ILE A 166 -0.44 4.11 21.14
C ILE A 166 0.34 2.81 21.01
N VAL A 167 -0.39 1.70 20.81
CA VAL A 167 0.18 0.35 20.65
C VAL A 167 -0.16 -0.30 19.32
N SER A 168 -1.13 0.26 18.58
CA SER A 168 -1.44 -0.17 17.23
C SER A 168 -2.20 0.89 16.45
N VAL A 169 -2.05 0.87 15.13
CA VAL A 169 -2.87 1.62 14.17
C VAL A 169 -3.26 0.66 13.05
N ILE A 170 -4.54 0.65 12.69
CA ILE A 170 -5.06 -0.08 11.53
C ILE A 170 -5.93 0.83 10.69
N SER A 171 -5.95 0.62 9.37
CA SER A 171 -6.80 1.40 8.48
C SER A 171 -7.38 0.61 7.31
N ALA A 172 -8.45 1.12 6.74
CA ALA A 172 -9.08 0.64 5.53
C ALA A 172 -9.38 1.80 4.58
N VAL A 173 -9.21 1.57 3.28
CA VAL A 173 -9.54 2.56 2.23
C VAL A 173 -10.12 1.83 1.01
N PRO A 174 -11.18 2.36 0.36
CA PRO A 174 -11.62 1.87 -0.94
C PRO A 174 -10.47 1.90 -1.95
N THR A 175 -10.35 0.84 -2.75
CA THR A 175 -9.32 0.75 -3.79
C THR A 175 -9.86 0.12 -5.06
N GLY A 176 -9.31 0.50 -6.20
CA GLY A 176 -9.81 0.07 -7.51
C GLY A 176 -11.16 0.71 -7.87
N HIS A 177 -11.91 0.05 -8.74
CA HIS A 177 -13.20 0.57 -9.21
C HIS A 177 -14.31 0.40 -8.16
N LEU A 178 -15.14 1.43 -7.99
CA LEU A 178 -16.18 1.48 -6.97
C LEU A 178 -17.16 0.31 -7.05
N GLU A 179 -17.52 -0.15 -8.25
CA GLU A 179 -18.44 -1.28 -8.43
C GLU A 179 -17.91 -2.61 -7.86
N LYS A 180 -16.58 -2.73 -7.67
CA LYS A 180 -15.96 -3.93 -7.12
C LYS A 180 -16.04 -4.01 -5.61
N LYS A 181 -16.43 -2.92 -4.92
CA LYS A 181 -16.48 -2.84 -3.45
C LYS A 181 -15.20 -3.40 -2.80
N LEU A 182 -14.06 -3.05 -3.38
CA LEU A 182 -12.76 -3.55 -2.97
C LEU A 182 -12.14 -2.55 -1.98
N PHE A 183 -11.69 -3.05 -0.83
CA PHE A 183 -11.06 -2.24 0.21
C PHE A 183 -9.68 -2.76 0.52
N LYS A 184 -8.70 -1.87 0.58
CA LYS A 184 -7.37 -2.19 1.07
C LYS A 184 -7.37 -2.02 2.58
N ILE A 185 -6.95 -3.05 3.32
CA ILE A 185 -6.63 -2.91 4.74
C ILE A 185 -5.14 -2.56 4.83
N SER A 186 -4.83 -1.32 5.23
CA SER A 186 -3.48 -0.80 5.44
C SER A 186 -3.50 0.62 6.02
N PRO A 187 -2.46 1.04 6.76
CA PRO A 187 -1.44 0.18 7.35
C PRO A 187 -2.04 -0.67 8.47
N LEU A 188 -1.27 -1.66 8.93
CA LEU A 188 -1.40 -2.25 10.26
C LEU A 188 -0.02 -2.20 10.91
N PHE A 189 0.13 -1.28 11.84
CA PHE A 189 1.28 -1.18 12.72
C PHE A 189 0.87 -1.60 14.11
N ALA A 190 1.69 -2.39 14.80
CA ALA A 190 1.36 -2.91 16.11
C ALA A 190 2.61 -3.28 16.90
N ASN A 191 2.59 -3.07 18.22
CA ASN A 191 3.72 -3.40 19.09
C ASN A 191 3.87 -4.91 19.36
N SER A 192 2.88 -5.73 19.02
CA SER A 192 2.92 -7.19 19.17
C SER A 192 1.92 -7.87 18.24
N THR A 193 2.06 -9.18 18.09
CA THR A 193 1.10 -10.00 17.33
C THR A 193 -0.30 -9.95 17.95
N ASP A 194 -0.41 -9.98 19.29
CA ASP A 194 -1.70 -9.91 19.97
C ASP A 194 -2.43 -8.59 19.70
N THR A 195 -1.70 -7.45 19.72
CA THR A 195 -2.30 -6.15 19.40
C THR A 195 -2.66 -6.05 17.92
N ALA A 196 -1.87 -6.64 17.02
CA ALA A 196 -2.19 -6.71 15.59
C ALA A 196 -3.51 -7.47 15.33
N PHE A 197 -3.68 -8.66 15.91
CA PHE A 197 -4.93 -9.43 15.74
C PHE A 197 -6.13 -8.77 16.43
N HIS A 198 -5.92 -8.10 17.57
CA HIS A 198 -6.96 -7.28 18.18
C HIS A 198 -7.43 -6.15 17.25
N ALA A 199 -6.49 -5.41 16.66
CA ALA A 199 -6.80 -4.34 15.72
C ALA A 199 -7.49 -4.86 14.46
N MET A 200 -7.06 -6.00 13.92
CA MET A 200 -7.74 -6.67 12.80
C MET A 200 -9.17 -7.05 13.16
N LYS A 201 -9.41 -7.58 14.36
CA LYS A 201 -10.76 -7.92 14.82
C LYS A 201 -11.65 -6.68 14.87
N ALA A 202 -11.16 -5.59 15.47
CA ALA A 202 -11.90 -4.33 15.54
C ALA A 202 -12.21 -3.74 14.16
N ILE A 203 -11.26 -3.73 13.21
CA ILE A 203 -11.58 -3.26 11.85
C ILE A 203 -12.51 -4.23 11.11
N SER A 204 -12.48 -5.53 11.42
CA SER A 204 -13.39 -6.50 10.81
C SER A 204 -14.85 -6.22 11.17
N ASP A 205 -15.11 -5.78 12.40
CA ASP A 205 -16.45 -5.38 12.85
C ASP A 205 -16.95 -4.17 12.06
N VAL A 206 -16.09 -3.16 11.88
CA VAL A 206 -16.40 -1.96 11.06
C VAL A 206 -16.66 -2.34 9.60
N MET A 207 -15.82 -3.20 9.02
CA MET A 207 -15.98 -3.63 7.63
C MET A 207 -17.22 -4.49 7.42
N LEU A 208 -17.58 -5.34 8.38
CA LEU A 208 -18.80 -6.12 8.31
C LEU A 208 -20.06 -5.25 8.43
N ASP A 209 -20.07 -4.31 9.37
CA ASP A 209 -21.20 -3.40 9.60
C ASP A 209 -21.45 -2.47 8.41
N GLN A 210 -20.40 -1.78 7.94
CA GLN A 210 -20.53 -0.74 6.93
C GLN A 210 -20.42 -1.27 5.49
N HIS A 211 -19.67 -2.37 5.32
CA HIS A 211 -19.32 -2.92 4.01
C HIS A 211 -19.44 -4.46 3.96
N PRO A 212 -20.62 -5.04 4.30
CA PRO A 212 -20.79 -6.50 4.47
C PRO A 212 -20.49 -7.32 3.21
N ASN A 213 -20.58 -6.70 2.03
CA ASN A 213 -20.36 -7.34 0.73
C ASN A 213 -19.04 -6.92 0.08
N ALA A 214 -18.12 -6.32 0.84
CA ALA A 214 -16.82 -5.93 0.31
C ALA A 214 -15.86 -7.12 0.19
N THR A 215 -14.93 -6.98 -0.75
CA THR A 215 -13.71 -7.77 -0.78
C THR A 215 -12.61 -6.95 -0.12
N LEU A 216 -11.91 -7.54 0.83
CA LEU A 216 -10.79 -6.95 1.53
C LEU A 216 -9.50 -7.47 0.90
N VAL A 217 -8.58 -6.58 0.56
CA VAL A 217 -7.24 -6.91 0.08
C VAL A 217 -6.20 -6.48 1.09
N VAL A 218 -5.29 -7.41 1.40
CA VAL A 218 -4.13 -7.19 2.26
C VAL A 218 -2.88 -7.43 1.44
N TYR A 219 -1.95 -6.49 1.49
CA TYR A 219 -0.67 -6.60 0.81
C TYR A 219 0.43 -6.84 1.84
N LEU A 220 1.13 -7.97 1.75
CA LEU A 220 2.18 -8.36 2.67
C LEU A 220 3.53 -8.41 1.97
N VAL A 221 4.58 -8.11 2.73
CA VAL A 221 5.96 -8.14 2.25
C VAL A 221 6.44 -9.59 2.22
N GLY A 222 6.89 -10.04 1.05
CA GLY A 222 7.39 -11.39 0.81
C GLY A 222 8.85 -11.55 1.21
N ILE A 223 9.21 -11.20 2.45
CA ILE A 223 10.52 -11.51 3.06
C ILE A 223 10.33 -12.44 4.26
N LEU A 224 11.41 -13.07 4.74
CA LEU A 224 11.33 -14.09 5.80
C LEU A 224 11.37 -13.51 7.22
N ASP A 225 11.82 -12.26 7.36
CA ASP A 225 12.09 -11.63 8.65
C ASP A 225 11.14 -10.44 8.86
N GLY A 226 10.29 -10.49 9.88
CA GLY A 226 9.37 -9.39 10.24
C GLY A 226 7.95 -9.84 10.59
N SER A 227 7.17 -8.92 11.12
CA SER A 227 5.84 -9.20 11.70
C SER A 227 4.75 -9.60 10.70
N PHE A 228 4.90 -9.27 9.40
CA PHE A 228 3.99 -9.75 8.35
C PHE A 228 3.98 -11.28 8.20
N THR A 229 5.03 -11.99 8.65
CA THR A 229 5.07 -13.47 8.60
C THR A 229 3.95 -14.11 9.42
N ALA A 230 3.56 -13.47 10.53
CA ALA A 230 2.42 -13.89 11.33
C ALA A 230 1.11 -13.84 10.52
N LEU A 231 0.93 -12.80 9.70
CA LEU A 231 -0.26 -12.66 8.86
C LEU A 231 -0.21 -13.56 7.63
N GLN A 232 0.97 -13.76 7.02
CA GLN A 232 1.14 -14.74 5.96
C GLN A 232 0.72 -16.14 6.44
N LYS A 233 1.15 -16.54 7.64
CA LYS A 233 0.75 -17.80 8.25
C LYS A 233 -0.76 -17.84 8.46
N PHE A 234 -1.35 -16.80 9.05
CA PHE A 234 -2.79 -16.71 9.27
C PHE A 234 -3.60 -16.91 7.99
N PHE A 235 -3.29 -16.18 6.91
CA PHE A 235 -4.02 -16.33 5.65
C PHE A 235 -3.79 -17.71 5.00
N LYS A 236 -2.59 -18.28 5.11
CA LYS A 236 -2.30 -19.63 4.62
C LYS A 236 -3.07 -20.70 5.40
N ASP A 237 -3.20 -20.56 6.72
CA ASP A 237 -3.99 -21.47 7.57
C ASP A 237 -5.49 -21.43 7.21
N LEU A 238 -5.98 -20.30 6.72
CA LEU A 238 -7.33 -20.15 6.15
C LEU A 238 -7.47 -20.72 4.73
N ASN A 239 -6.44 -21.36 4.18
CA ASN A 239 -6.35 -21.83 2.80
C ASN A 239 -6.53 -20.72 1.74
N ILE A 240 -6.23 -19.47 2.10
CA ILE A 240 -6.27 -18.34 1.16
C ILE A 240 -4.95 -18.33 0.38
N LYS A 241 -5.06 -18.46 -0.94
CA LYS A 241 -3.90 -18.41 -1.84
C LYS A 241 -3.48 -16.95 -2.03
N SER A 242 -2.19 -16.67 -1.85
CA SER A 242 -1.62 -15.38 -2.24
C SER A 242 -1.46 -15.29 -3.76
N GLY A 243 -1.64 -14.09 -4.29
CA GLY A 243 -1.09 -13.70 -5.58
C GLY A 243 0.17 -12.85 -5.40
N ILE A 244 0.98 -12.71 -6.45
CA ILE A 244 2.06 -11.70 -6.48
C ILE A 244 1.50 -10.43 -7.14
N SER A 245 1.47 -9.34 -6.39
CA SER A 245 0.98 -8.04 -6.85
C SER A 245 2.09 -7.10 -7.32
N GLY A 246 3.33 -7.32 -6.89
CA GLY A 246 4.43 -6.45 -7.24
C GLY A 246 5.78 -7.02 -6.83
N ILE A 247 6.83 -6.38 -7.34
CA ILE A 247 8.22 -6.55 -6.95
C ILE A 247 8.84 -5.15 -6.91
N THR A 248 9.66 -4.89 -5.90
CA THR A 248 10.50 -3.68 -5.87
C THR A 248 11.83 -4.00 -6.54
N LEU A 249 12.32 -3.10 -7.38
CA LEU A 249 13.67 -3.17 -7.95
C LEU A 249 14.43 -1.91 -7.56
N TYR A 250 15.69 -2.05 -7.16
CA TYR A 250 16.54 -0.93 -6.78
C TYR A 250 17.75 -0.82 -7.70
N SER A 251 18.24 0.41 -7.86
CA SER A 251 19.51 0.70 -8.52
C SER A 251 20.72 0.26 -7.70
N ASP A 252 20.59 0.33 -6.38
CA ASP A 252 21.59 -0.11 -5.41
C ASP A 252 20.90 -0.66 -4.16
N HIS A 253 21.66 -1.23 -3.22
CA HIS A 253 21.12 -1.68 -1.94
C HIS A 253 20.39 -0.55 -1.21
N TYR A 254 19.11 -0.78 -0.91
CA TYR A 254 18.30 0.16 -0.14
C TYR A 254 18.21 -0.30 1.32
N PRO A 255 18.70 0.49 2.28
CA PRO A 255 18.69 0.09 3.68
C PRO A 255 17.27 0.10 4.25
N GLN A 256 17.02 -0.85 5.16
CA GLN A 256 15.84 -0.84 6.03
C GLN A 256 15.84 0.43 6.88
N GLN A 257 14.70 1.14 6.95
CA GLN A 257 14.59 2.40 7.72
C GLN A 257 13.59 2.32 8.88
N GLY A 258 12.65 1.38 8.84
CA GLY A 258 11.61 1.19 9.83
C GLY A 258 11.76 -0.10 10.65
N ASP A 259 10.84 -0.27 11.58
CA ASP A 259 10.79 -1.34 12.56
C ASP A 259 9.96 -2.51 12.04
N LEU A 260 10.64 -3.49 11.42
CA LEU A 260 10.02 -4.71 10.88
C LEU A 260 9.23 -5.52 11.91
N ASP A 261 9.53 -5.37 13.20
CA ASP A 261 8.79 -6.06 14.27
C ASP A 261 7.43 -5.39 14.54
N LYS A 262 7.24 -4.16 14.07
CA LYS A 262 5.98 -3.43 14.22
C LYS A 262 5.14 -3.35 12.95
N VAL A 263 5.71 -3.65 11.79
CA VAL A 263 5.03 -3.58 10.49
C VAL A 263 4.38 -4.92 10.14
N PHE A 264 3.07 -5.03 10.39
CA PHE A 264 2.30 -6.22 10.01
C PHE A 264 1.69 -6.08 8.62
N ILE A 265 1.17 -4.89 8.27
CA ILE A 265 0.72 -4.55 6.92
C ILE A 265 1.29 -3.16 6.57
N PRO A 266 2.15 -3.04 5.55
CA PRO A 266 2.69 -1.75 5.11
C PRO A 266 1.56 -0.82 4.62
N HIS A 267 1.76 0.49 4.77
CA HIS A 267 0.80 1.50 4.32
C HIS A 267 0.68 1.49 2.79
N ASN A 268 1.79 1.37 2.07
CA ASN A 268 1.87 1.51 0.62
C ASN A 268 2.11 0.18 -0.09
N SER A 269 1.67 0.11 -1.35
CA SER A 269 1.99 -1.04 -2.22
C SER A 269 3.50 -1.11 -2.51
N SER A 270 4.18 0.04 -2.46
CA SER A 270 5.64 0.14 -2.37
C SER A 270 6.08 -0.06 -0.92
N CYS A 271 5.94 -1.29 -0.44
CA CYS A 271 6.08 -1.65 0.97
C CYS A 271 7.40 -1.22 1.64
N HIS A 272 8.48 -1.02 0.87
CA HIS A 272 9.79 -0.59 1.33
C HIS A 272 9.86 0.84 1.92
N PHE A 273 8.81 1.63 1.77
CA PHE A 273 8.69 2.95 2.42
C PHE A 273 8.10 2.89 3.83
N ASP A 274 7.64 1.71 4.25
CA ASP A 274 6.97 1.55 5.54
C ASP A 274 7.80 0.75 6.54
N TYR A 275 8.94 0.20 6.11
CA TYR A 275 9.91 -0.52 6.94
C TYR A 275 11.35 -0.22 6.50
#